data_AF-A0A418MYK9-F1
#
_entry.id   AF-A0A418MYK9-F1
#
_cell.length_a   1.000
_cell.length_b   1.000
_cell.length_c   1.000
_cell.angle_alpha   90.00
_cell.angle_beta   90.00
_cell.angle_gamma   90.00
#
_symmetry.space_group_name_H-M   'P 1'
#
loop_
_entity.id
_entity.type
_entity.pdbx_description
1 polymer ?
#
loop_
_entity_poly.entity_id
_entity_poly.type
_entity_poly.pdbx_seq_one_letter_code
_entity_poly.pdbx_strand_id
1 'polypeptide(L)'
;MLATAVAALGIVAFAWAANPPAHQPTADLRNARLVDAYLRDVDLRDARLDHADLTNADLTGANLTGASINGVVWRNTTCPDGSNSDDNRHTCAGHLS
;
A
#
# COMPACT_ATOMS: atom_id res chain seq x y z
N MET A 1 40.57 -28.99 17.58
CA MET A 1 40.27 -30.42 17.84
C MET A 1 38.92 -30.48 18.53
N LEU A 2 38.11 -31.47 18.17
CA LEU A 2 36.68 -31.62 18.50
C LEU A 2 36.38 -31.53 20.01
N ALA A 3 35.29 -30.84 20.35
CA ALA A 3 34.51 -31.14 21.55
C ALA A 3 33.08 -31.43 21.10
N THR A 4 32.77 -32.72 21.02
CA THR A 4 31.43 -33.26 20.81
C THR A 4 30.61 -33.10 22.09
N ALA A 5 29.39 -32.58 21.98
CA ALA A 5 28.26 -33.00 22.80
C ALA A 5 26.96 -32.60 22.09
N VAL A 6 26.19 -33.61 21.68
CA VAL A 6 24.83 -33.48 21.15
C VAL A 6 23.85 -33.63 22.31
N ALA A 7 22.80 -32.80 22.27
CA ALA A 7 21.48 -32.91 22.89
C ALA A 7 21.37 -32.75 24.42
N ALA A 8 20.94 -31.55 24.82
CA ALA A 8 19.72 -31.42 25.60
C ALA A 8 18.75 -30.54 24.79
N LEU A 9 17.52 -31.00 24.63
CA LEU A 9 16.50 -30.41 23.77
C LEU A 9 16.17 -28.97 24.22
N GLY A 10 16.63 -27.99 23.42
CA GLY A 10 15.79 -26.90 22.94
C GLY A 10 15.44 -25.74 23.89
N ILE A 11 16.33 -25.32 24.80
CA ILE A 11 16.20 -23.99 25.44
C ILE A 11 17.44 -23.16 25.15
N VAL A 12 17.44 -22.43 24.04
CA VAL A 12 17.90 -21.03 23.97
C VAL A 12 17.65 -20.47 22.57
N ALA A 13 16.47 -19.89 22.38
CA ALA A 13 16.37 -18.66 21.63
C ALA A 13 15.61 -17.71 22.55
N PHE A 14 16.35 -16.88 23.29
CA PHE A 14 15.78 -15.66 23.83
C PHE A 14 15.26 -14.86 22.63
N ALA A 15 13.97 -14.99 22.33
CA ALA A 15 13.32 -14.33 21.20
C ALA A 15 13.06 -12.84 21.53
N TRP A 16 14.11 -12.10 21.86
CA TRP A 16 14.16 -10.67 21.61
C TRP A 16 14.97 -10.51 20.32
N ALA A 17 14.42 -9.81 19.34
CA ALA A 17 14.95 -9.67 17.97
C ALA A 17 14.80 -10.90 17.06
N ALA A 18 13.63 -11.00 16.41
CA ALA A 18 13.53 -10.91 14.94
C ALA A 18 12.16 -11.41 14.44
N ASN A 19 11.10 -10.75 14.86
CA ASN A 19 9.89 -10.64 14.04
C ASN A 19 9.55 -9.15 14.02
N PRO A 20 10.25 -8.32 13.21
CA PRO A 20 9.67 -7.03 12.86
C PRO A 20 8.25 -7.31 12.34
N PRO A 21 7.25 -6.48 12.68
CA PRO A 21 5.90 -6.69 12.17
C PRO A 21 6.01 -6.84 10.66
N ALA A 22 5.55 -7.98 10.13
CA ALA A 22 5.47 -8.19 8.69
C ALA A 22 4.79 -6.95 8.11
N HIS A 23 5.44 -6.27 7.16
CA HIS A 23 4.98 -5.03 6.54
C HIS A 23 3.52 -5.22 6.11
N GLN A 24 2.58 -4.79 6.96
CA GLN A 24 1.16 -5.00 6.73
C GLN A 24 0.69 -3.83 5.87
N PRO A 25 -0.04 -4.09 4.76
CA PRO A 25 -0.69 -3.01 4.04
C PRO A 25 -1.54 -2.20 5.03
N THR A 26 -1.42 -0.88 4.99
CA THR A 26 -2.12 0.00 5.94
C THR A 26 -3.64 -0.08 5.80
N ALA A 27 -4.12 -0.42 4.60
CA ALA A 27 -5.52 -0.67 4.30
C ALA A 27 -5.67 -1.71 3.18
N ASP A 28 -6.68 -2.58 3.29
CA ASP A 28 -7.14 -3.44 2.19
C ASP A 28 -8.42 -2.87 1.59
N LEU A 29 -8.29 -2.24 0.43
CA LEU A 29 -9.34 -1.53 -0.31
C LEU A 29 -9.57 -2.16 -1.69
N ARG A 30 -9.16 -3.43 -1.88
CA ARG A 30 -9.34 -4.12 -3.15
C ARG A 30 -10.81 -4.21 -3.53
N ASN A 31 -11.13 -3.91 -4.79
CA ASN A 31 -12.51 -3.86 -5.30
C ASN A 31 -13.43 -2.85 -4.56
N ALA A 32 -12.87 -1.93 -3.76
CA ALA A 32 -13.67 -0.91 -3.10
C ALA A 32 -14.26 0.05 -4.13
N ARG A 33 -15.50 0.48 -3.91
CA ARG A 33 -16.13 1.55 -4.68
C ARG A 33 -15.95 2.87 -3.92
N LEU A 34 -14.97 3.65 -4.34
CA LEU A 34 -14.55 4.94 -3.78
C LEU A 34 -14.93 6.11 -4.71
N VAL A 35 -16.03 5.94 -5.45
CA VAL A 35 -16.54 6.94 -6.38
C VAL A 35 -16.91 8.23 -5.62
N ASP A 36 -16.49 9.37 -6.16
CA ASP A 36 -16.66 10.71 -5.56
C ASP A 36 -16.04 10.86 -4.15
N ALA A 37 -15.11 9.99 -3.76
CA ALA A 37 -14.51 10.02 -2.43
C ALA A 37 -13.55 11.21 -2.25
N TYR A 38 -13.63 11.86 -1.08
CA TYR A 38 -12.66 12.87 -0.65
C TYR A 38 -11.53 12.19 0.13
N LEU A 39 -10.36 12.05 -0.49
CA LEU A 39 -9.20 11.34 0.04
C LEU A 39 -7.95 12.26 0.08
N ARG A 40 -8.16 13.57 0.22
CA ARG A 40 -7.06 14.54 0.28
C ARG A 40 -6.18 14.33 1.51
N ASP A 41 -4.87 14.44 1.31
CA ASP A 41 -3.85 14.34 2.37
C ASP A 41 -3.90 13.01 3.18
N VAL A 42 -4.57 11.98 2.67
CA VAL A 42 -4.68 10.67 3.33
C VAL A 42 -3.40 9.86 3.15
N ASP A 43 -2.96 9.21 4.22
CA ASP A 43 -1.88 8.22 4.17
C ASP A 43 -2.43 6.87 3.69
N LEU A 44 -2.15 6.50 2.45
CA LEU A 44 -2.47 5.23 1.81
C LEU A 44 -1.20 4.42 1.48
N ARG A 45 -0.10 4.66 2.20
CA ARG A 45 1.15 3.93 2.00
C ARG A 45 0.94 2.44 2.13
N ASP A 46 1.48 1.68 1.19
CA ASP A 46 1.34 0.23 1.13
C ASP A 46 -0.11 -0.30 1.07
N ALA A 47 -1.11 0.56 0.83
CA ALA A 47 -2.50 0.14 0.73
C ALA A 47 -2.74 -0.76 -0.48
N ARG A 48 -3.70 -1.69 -0.38
CA ARG A 48 -4.10 -2.54 -1.49
C ARG A 48 -5.33 -1.95 -2.17
N LEU A 49 -5.15 -1.31 -3.32
CA LEU A 49 -6.22 -0.71 -4.13
C LEU A 49 -6.53 -1.52 -5.40
N ASP A 50 -6.00 -2.73 -5.55
CA ASP A 50 -6.22 -3.53 -6.77
C ASP A 50 -7.74 -3.60 -7.11
N HIS A 51 -8.10 -3.22 -8.33
CA HIS A 51 -9.47 -3.16 -8.85
C HIS A 51 -10.44 -2.20 -8.12
N ALA A 52 -9.92 -1.26 -7.32
CA ALA A 52 -10.76 -0.21 -6.74
C ALA A 52 -11.27 0.75 -7.82
N ASP A 53 -12.48 1.27 -7.61
CA ASP A 53 -13.07 2.32 -8.44
C ASP A 53 -12.91 3.67 -7.73
N LEU A 54 -12.02 4.52 -8.25
CA LEU A 54 -11.73 5.86 -7.75
C LEU A 54 -12.35 6.94 -8.66
N THR A 55 -13.35 6.60 -9.49
CA THR A 55 -13.96 7.57 -10.40
C THR A 55 -14.40 8.84 -9.66
N ASN A 56 -13.99 10.02 -10.16
CA ASN A 56 -14.24 11.34 -9.54
C ASN A 56 -13.65 11.55 -8.13
N ALA A 57 -12.82 10.64 -7.61
CA ALA A 57 -12.21 10.82 -6.30
C ALA A 57 -11.16 11.93 -6.32
N ASP A 58 -10.91 12.52 -5.15
CA ASP A 58 -9.89 13.55 -4.97
C ASP A 58 -8.79 13.05 -4.04
N LEU A 59 -7.63 12.76 -4.61
CA LEU A 59 -6.44 12.27 -3.91
C LEU A 59 -5.40 13.36 -3.68
N THR A 60 -5.73 14.65 -3.86
CA THR A 60 -4.74 15.74 -3.72
C THR A 60 -3.96 15.61 -2.42
N GLY A 61 -2.63 15.48 -2.49
CA GLY A 61 -1.74 15.31 -1.33
C GLY A 61 -1.75 13.93 -0.67
N ALA A 62 -2.54 12.97 -1.14
CA ALA A 62 -2.55 11.61 -0.60
C ALA A 62 -1.21 10.90 -0.85
N ASN A 63 -0.72 10.15 0.13
CA ASN A 63 0.51 9.36 -0.03
C ASN A 63 0.17 7.94 -0.46
N LEU A 64 0.50 7.57 -1.69
CA LEU A 64 0.29 6.22 -2.23
C LEU A 64 1.60 5.42 -2.40
N THR A 65 2.68 5.84 -1.74
CA THR A 65 3.97 5.15 -1.81
C THR A 65 3.80 3.67 -1.42
N GLY A 66 4.17 2.77 -2.33
CA GLY A 66 4.07 1.32 -2.10
C GLY A 66 2.68 0.71 -2.29
N ALA A 67 1.63 1.49 -2.59
CA ALA A 67 0.29 0.97 -2.80
C ALA A 67 0.19 0.06 -4.04
N SER A 68 -0.59 -1.04 -3.95
CA SER A 68 -0.92 -1.84 -5.12
C SER A 68 -2.12 -1.26 -5.86
N ILE A 69 -1.97 -0.95 -7.14
CA ILE A 69 -2.95 -0.19 -7.94
C ILE A 69 -3.38 -0.93 -9.22
N ASN A 70 -3.21 -2.25 -9.26
CA ASN A 70 -3.49 -3.01 -10.47
C ASN A 70 -4.98 -2.98 -10.78
N GLY A 71 -5.35 -2.56 -11.99
CA GLY A 71 -6.75 -2.53 -12.41
C GLY A 71 -7.61 -1.46 -11.74
N VAL A 72 -7.01 -0.46 -11.07
CA VAL A 72 -7.75 0.68 -10.54
C VAL A 72 -8.43 1.45 -11.69
N VAL A 73 -9.68 1.86 -11.47
CA VAL A 73 -10.39 2.78 -12.35
C VAL A 73 -10.14 4.21 -11.87
N TRP A 74 -9.40 4.99 -12.67
CA TRP A 74 -9.02 6.35 -12.32
C TRP A 74 -9.90 7.43 -12.95
N ARG A 75 -10.98 7.12 -13.65
CA ARG A 75 -11.69 8.11 -14.50
C ARG A 75 -12.04 9.40 -13.75
N ASN A 76 -11.62 10.56 -14.29
CA ASN A 76 -11.82 11.88 -13.69
C ASN A 76 -11.33 11.98 -12.21
N THR A 77 -10.29 11.25 -11.83
CA THR A 77 -9.68 11.33 -10.48
C THR A 77 -8.70 12.48 -10.44
N THR A 78 -8.71 13.28 -9.37
CA THR A 78 -7.61 14.19 -9.07
C THR A 78 -6.49 13.41 -8.40
N CYS A 79 -5.33 13.32 -9.06
CA CYS A 79 -4.13 12.61 -8.61
C CYS A 79 -3.45 13.32 -7.43
N PRO A 80 -2.50 12.67 -6.72
CA PRO A 80 -1.81 13.28 -5.58
C PRO A 80 -1.13 14.61 -5.84
N ASP A 81 -0.59 14.83 -7.04
CA ASP A 81 0.00 16.10 -7.46
C ASP A 81 -1.00 17.18 -7.90
N GLY A 82 -2.31 16.86 -7.84
CA GLY A 82 -3.41 17.75 -8.24
C GLY A 82 -3.78 17.66 -9.72
N SER A 83 -3.09 16.87 -10.54
CA SER A 83 -3.45 16.68 -11.96
C SER A 83 -4.69 15.80 -12.12
N ASN A 84 -5.42 15.92 -13.24
CA ASN A 84 -6.54 15.04 -13.54
C ASN A 84 -6.06 13.80 -14.31
N SER A 85 -6.49 12.62 -13.89
CA SER A 85 -6.16 11.34 -14.54
C SER A 85 -6.54 11.27 -16.01
N ASP A 86 -7.61 11.93 -16.45
CA ASP A 86 -8.10 11.87 -17.83
C ASP A 86 -7.14 12.58 -18.79
N ASP A 87 -6.42 13.59 -18.30
CA ASP A 87 -5.31 14.24 -19.00
C ASP A 87 -4.04 13.34 -19.04
N ASN A 88 -3.96 12.35 -18.15
CA ASN A 88 -2.83 11.45 -17.94
C ASN A 88 -3.09 10.00 -18.40
N ARG A 89 -3.78 9.82 -19.55
CA ARG A 89 -4.13 8.50 -20.10
C ARG A 89 -4.99 7.64 -19.15
N HIS A 90 -5.84 8.28 -18.36
CA HIS A 90 -6.72 7.65 -17.37
C HIS A 90 -5.96 6.89 -16.27
N THR A 91 -4.84 7.44 -15.79
CA THR A 91 -4.08 6.87 -14.67
C THR A 91 -3.38 7.93 -13.82
N CYS A 92 -3.27 7.66 -12.52
CA CYS A 92 -2.45 8.44 -11.60
C CYS A 92 -1.09 7.79 -11.29
N ALA A 93 -0.74 6.65 -11.92
CA ALA A 93 0.44 5.85 -11.56
C ALA A 93 1.78 6.63 -11.65
N GLY A 94 1.88 7.64 -12.52
CA GLY A 94 3.06 8.52 -12.63
C GLY A 94 3.08 9.70 -11.65
N HIS A 95 2.04 9.84 -10.84
CA HIS A 95 1.76 11.01 -9.99
C HIS A 95 1.56 10.61 -8.52
N LEU A 96 2.03 9.41 -8.14
CA LEU A 96 1.93 8.86 -6.78
C LEU A 96 3.15 9.31 -5.98
N SER A 97 3.02 10.42 -5.26
CA SER A 97 4.01 10.89 -4.27
C SER A 97 3.73 10.37 -2.87
#